data_AF-A0A815VBM9-F1
#
_entry.id   AF-A0A815VBM9-F1
#
_cell.length_a   1.000
_cell.length_b   1.000
_cell.length_c   1.000
_cell.angle_alpha   90.00
_cell.angle_beta   90.00
_cell.angle_gamma   90.00
#
_symmetry.space_group_name_H-M   'P 1'
#
loop_
_entity.id
_entity.type
_entity.pdbx_description
1 polymer ?
#
loop_
_entity_poly.entity_id
_entity_poly.type
_entity_poly.pdbx_seq_one_letter_code
_entity_poly.pdbx_strand_id
1 'polypeptide(L)'
;MVFADTSDVTASVKNALRHLKHLGECFRENTFSEKNVNSVDNVADTLLQLEQELIKLYSEYEAQSIGASALRHRLKILPDEYKLEITSAVNCARESNTSVIHRLQNELDALLKQLKEHNERDASLNTEIVVLQAEKNALQQRYDETIALVNQRMSDKAKLQINLNETRDTVRETNQYTYDLEEDIMALKEKLIQERNNARQEKSRLEEDIASTVKRNDQQERINRTLKKDVDVANQKKSESEMQLRTMYREREKYETENEQFTKKILEQEELLQLEQDECNRLLKEGLQLTHSAGEALLNYETKKQEYEERAQTAGDRVTEETEALKNLKVRHDEVIKQTEENIELSKTVQDEIESNGKELEELKREIANKLEKTAKLNLDNAETSKELEAMREAHQMVVDSLKLQTDGVEKQLNHLRSIRIAKQKEREQLLKNIEQMRSTTKNSIIQYNRFILQTTTKVNELSEKKTILDRDLREEQLQVNDFDDKLKTLKTEYSDMKVRFEQAIQQLEESTSQLILSIDKNRKRVQETQPGYNLLCEEFEKVTSIYEATKESMIETKRKKQEFVDK
;
A
#
# COMPACT_ATOMS: atom_id res chain seq x y z
N MET A 1 -38.51 -66.30 124.31
CA MET A 1 -39.44 -66.10 125.44
C MET A 1 -39.90 -67.48 125.86
N VAL A 2 -39.83 -67.82 127.15
CA VAL A 2 -40.12 -69.19 127.60
C VAL A 2 -41.63 -69.37 127.66
N PHE A 3 -42.16 -70.19 126.76
CA PHE A 3 -43.53 -70.70 126.87
C PHE A 3 -43.46 -72.02 127.65
N ALA A 4 -44.19 -72.10 128.76
CA ALA A 4 -44.26 -73.31 129.58
C ALA A 4 -45.08 -74.40 128.86
N ASP A 5 -44.81 -75.66 129.18
CA ASP A 5 -45.40 -76.81 128.51
C ASP A 5 -46.94 -76.84 128.58
N THR A 6 -47.58 -76.47 127.47
CA THR A 6 -49.03 -76.62 127.26
C THR A 6 -49.49 -78.08 127.31
N SER A 7 -48.54 -79.02 127.18
CA SER A 7 -48.71 -80.44 127.51
C SER A 7 -49.25 -80.65 128.93
N ASP A 8 -48.65 -80.05 129.95
CA ASP A 8 -49.05 -80.27 131.35
C ASP A 8 -50.44 -79.66 131.66
N VAL A 9 -50.72 -78.48 131.11
CA VAL A 9 -52.02 -77.82 131.29
C VAL A 9 -53.14 -78.63 130.64
N THR A 10 -52.95 -79.09 129.40
CA THR A 10 -53.95 -79.91 128.70
C THR A 10 -54.07 -81.32 129.29
N ALA A 11 -52.99 -81.91 129.83
CA ALA A 11 -53.05 -83.15 130.59
C ALA A 11 -53.85 -82.99 131.90
N SER A 12 -53.66 -81.87 132.61
CA SER A 12 -54.41 -81.54 133.84
C SER A 12 -55.91 -81.36 133.56
N VAL A 13 -56.29 -80.60 132.53
CA VAL A 13 -57.70 -80.44 132.11
C VAL A 13 -58.32 -81.78 131.69
N LYS A 14 -57.60 -82.62 130.95
CA LYS A 14 -58.07 -83.97 130.58
C LYS A 14 -58.24 -84.91 131.77
N ASN A 15 -57.39 -84.80 132.80
CA ASN A 15 -57.57 -85.54 134.05
C ASN A 15 -58.80 -85.03 134.83
N ALA A 16 -59.00 -83.71 134.93
CA ALA A 16 -60.19 -83.11 135.53
C ALA A 16 -61.49 -83.53 134.80
N LEU A 17 -61.47 -83.58 133.46
CA LEU A 17 -62.58 -84.07 132.65
C LEU A 17 -62.88 -85.57 132.89
N ARG A 18 -61.87 -86.43 133.03
CA ARG A 18 -62.10 -87.83 133.44
C ARG A 18 -62.72 -87.91 134.84
N HIS A 19 -62.21 -87.13 135.80
CA HIS A 19 -62.72 -87.13 137.17
C HIS A 19 -64.17 -86.63 137.23
N LEU A 20 -64.52 -85.57 136.48
CA LEU A 20 -65.89 -85.06 136.40
C LEU A 20 -66.85 -86.05 135.72
N LYS A 21 -66.44 -86.71 134.63
CA LYS A 21 -67.26 -87.75 133.99
C LYS A 21 -67.48 -88.95 134.92
N HIS A 22 -66.45 -89.39 135.62
CA HIS A 22 -66.57 -90.46 136.61
C HIS A 22 -67.45 -90.05 137.80
N LEU A 23 -67.38 -88.79 138.24
CA LEU A 23 -68.30 -88.25 139.24
C LEU A 23 -69.76 -88.25 138.74
N GLY A 24 -69.98 -87.89 137.48
CA GLY A 24 -71.28 -87.94 136.81
C GLY A 24 -71.84 -89.37 136.70
N GLU A 25 -70.99 -90.35 136.41
CA GLU A 25 -71.33 -91.79 136.45
C GLU A 25 -71.78 -92.20 137.86
N CYS A 26 -70.97 -91.93 138.90
CA CYS A 26 -71.32 -92.25 140.28
C CYS A 26 -72.59 -91.54 140.77
N PHE A 27 -72.87 -90.31 140.30
CA PHE A 27 -74.11 -89.60 140.62
C PHE A 27 -75.35 -90.25 139.96
N ARG A 28 -75.21 -90.88 138.79
CA ARG A 28 -76.31 -91.60 138.11
C ARG A 28 -76.64 -92.94 138.79
N GLU A 29 -75.64 -93.63 139.35
CA GLU A 29 -75.85 -94.91 140.06
C GLU A 29 -76.53 -94.74 141.44
N ASN A 30 -76.25 -93.64 142.15
CA ASN A 30 -76.62 -93.47 143.57
C ASN A 30 -77.91 -92.63 143.80
N THR A 31 -78.89 -92.74 142.90
CA THR A 31 -80.24 -92.14 143.01
C THR A 31 -80.31 -90.64 143.39
N PHE A 32 -79.34 -89.85 142.94
CA PHE A 32 -79.33 -88.40 143.15
C PHE A 32 -80.30 -87.65 142.21
N SER A 33 -80.62 -86.40 142.55
CA SER A 33 -81.46 -85.53 141.72
C SER A 33 -80.82 -85.25 140.36
N GLU A 34 -81.62 -85.37 139.30
CA GLU A 34 -81.24 -85.12 137.90
C GLU A 34 -80.61 -83.74 137.66
N LYS A 35 -80.99 -82.71 138.44
CA LYS A 35 -80.35 -81.39 138.43
C LYS A 35 -78.85 -81.44 138.78
N ASN A 36 -78.45 -82.34 139.67
CA ASN A 36 -77.06 -82.45 140.11
C ASN A 36 -76.20 -83.12 139.04
N VAL A 37 -76.70 -84.20 138.41
CA VAL A 37 -76.06 -84.85 137.25
C VAL A 37 -75.85 -83.83 136.13
N ASN A 38 -76.92 -83.13 135.73
CA ASN A 38 -76.86 -82.09 134.70
C ASN A 38 -75.91 -80.94 135.08
N SER A 39 -75.71 -80.63 136.36
CA SER A 39 -74.73 -79.60 136.77
C SER A 39 -73.27 -80.06 136.56
N VAL A 40 -72.97 -81.34 136.77
CA VAL A 40 -71.63 -81.91 136.54
C VAL A 40 -71.34 -82.02 135.04
N ASP A 41 -72.31 -82.51 134.26
CA ASP A 41 -72.18 -82.61 132.80
C ASP A 41 -72.01 -81.22 132.14
N ASN A 42 -72.76 -80.20 132.58
CA ASN A 42 -72.57 -78.81 132.11
C ASN A 42 -71.17 -78.24 132.45
N VAL A 43 -70.59 -78.61 133.60
CA VAL A 43 -69.22 -78.20 133.95
C VAL A 43 -68.19 -78.93 133.09
N ALA A 44 -68.43 -80.20 132.73
CA ALA A 44 -67.57 -80.92 131.79
C ALA A 44 -67.64 -80.32 130.36
N ASP A 45 -68.83 -79.99 129.87
CA ASP A 45 -69.00 -79.43 128.52
C ASP A 45 -68.47 -77.99 128.41
N THR A 46 -68.62 -77.16 129.45
CA THR A 46 -68.01 -75.82 129.48
C THR A 46 -66.49 -75.87 129.57
N LEU A 47 -65.90 -76.85 130.26
CA LEU A 47 -64.45 -77.10 130.22
C LEU A 47 -63.97 -77.58 128.84
N LEU A 48 -64.75 -78.42 128.14
CA LEU A 48 -64.45 -78.83 126.77
C LEU A 48 -64.52 -77.67 125.77
N GLN A 49 -65.51 -76.78 125.90
CA GLN A 49 -65.59 -75.56 125.09
C GLN A 49 -64.40 -74.63 125.37
N LEU A 50 -64.00 -74.48 126.65
CA LEU A 50 -62.83 -73.69 127.02
C LEU A 50 -61.51 -74.28 126.44
N GLU A 51 -61.34 -75.60 126.46
CA GLU A 51 -60.19 -76.27 125.82
C GLU A 51 -60.17 -76.03 124.30
N GLN A 52 -61.32 -76.08 123.63
CA GLN A 52 -61.42 -75.82 122.20
C GLN A 52 -61.12 -74.36 121.82
N GLU A 53 -61.67 -73.38 122.54
CA GLU A 53 -61.37 -71.96 122.30
C GLU A 53 -59.90 -71.61 122.62
N LEU A 54 -59.31 -72.23 123.65
CA LEU A 54 -57.86 -72.11 123.90
C LEU A 54 -57.03 -72.64 122.74
N ILE A 55 -57.37 -73.82 122.18
CA ILE A 55 -56.65 -74.39 121.03
C ILE A 55 -56.77 -73.49 119.79
N LYS A 56 -57.95 -72.92 119.51
CA LYS A 56 -58.12 -71.93 118.44
C LYS A 56 -57.26 -70.70 118.67
N LEU A 57 -57.32 -70.11 119.87
CA LEU A 57 -56.57 -68.91 120.22
C LEU A 57 -55.06 -69.11 120.12
N TYR A 58 -54.54 -70.28 120.52
CA TYR A 58 -53.12 -70.61 120.33
C TYR A 58 -52.75 -70.78 118.84
N SER A 59 -53.60 -71.42 118.03
CA SER A 59 -53.39 -71.55 116.58
C SER A 59 -53.38 -70.18 115.87
N GLU A 60 -54.33 -69.31 116.20
CA GLU A 60 -54.38 -67.93 115.69
C GLU A 60 -53.17 -67.10 116.15
N TYR A 61 -52.77 -67.23 117.42
CA TYR A 61 -51.59 -66.56 117.96
C TYR A 61 -50.28 -67.06 117.31
N GLU A 62 -50.15 -68.36 117.06
CA GLU A 62 -49.01 -68.93 116.33
C GLU A 62 -48.97 -68.42 114.88
N ALA A 63 -50.10 -68.45 114.17
CA ALA A 63 -50.20 -67.90 112.81
C ALA A 63 -49.85 -66.41 112.75
N GLN A 64 -50.34 -65.60 113.71
CA GLN A 64 -49.98 -64.19 113.84
C GLN A 64 -48.50 -63.99 114.20
N SER A 65 -47.94 -64.83 115.06
CA SER A 65 -46.52 -64.78 115.46
C SER A 65 -45.59 -65.13 114.29
N ILE A 66 -45.91 -66.17 113.52
CA ILE A 66 -45.21 -66.56 112.29
C ILE A 66 -45.34 -65.45 111.25
N GLY A 67 -46.54 -64.91 111.02
CA GLY A 67 -46.78 -63.79 110.11
C GLY A 67 -45.97 -62.54 110.50
N ALA A 68 -45.98 -62.16 111.77
CA ALA A 68 -45.17 -61.06 112.29
C ALA A 68 -43.66 -61.35 112.27
N SER A 69 -43.23 -62.61 112.33
CA SER A 69 -41.84 -63.03 112.16
C SER A 69 -41.40 -62.88 110.70
N ALA A 70 -42.18 -63.41 109.76
CA ALA A 70 -41.96 -63.27 108.31
C ALA A 70 -41.97 -61.81 107.86
N LEU A 71 -42.89 -60.98 108.39
CA LEU A 71 -42.93 -59.55 108.12
C LEU A 71 -41.69 -58.84 108.66
N ARG A 72 -41.24 -59.15 109.89
CA ARG A 72 -39.99 -58.59 110.46
C ARG A 72 -38.75 -59.03 109.68
N HIS A 73 -38.71 -60.27 109.22
CA HIS A 73 -37.63 -60.76 108.35
C HIS A 73 -37.59 -60.00 107.02
N ARG A 74 -38.75 -59.83 106.36
CA ARG A 74 -38.84 -59.09 105.10
C ARG A 74 -38.53 -57.60 105.25
N LEU A 75 -39.02 -56.96 106.32
CA LEU A 75 -38.69 -55.56 106.65
C LEU A 75 -37.21 -55.35 107.01
N LYS A 76 -36.51 -56.39 107.47
CA LYS A 76 -35.06 -56.35 107.69
C LYS A 76 -34.26 -56.45 106.39
N ILE A 77 -34.75 -57.19 105.40
CA ILE A 77 -34.03 -57.47 104.14
C ILE A 77 -34.32 -56.43 103.04
N LEU A 78 -35.57 -55.96 102.91
CA LEU A 78 -35.99 -54.97 101.91
C LEU A 78 -35.05 -53.74 101.81
N PRO A 79 -34.56 -53.13 102.91
CA PRO A 79 -33.65 -51.98 102.84
C PRO A 79 -32.31 -52.28 102.16
N ASP A 80 -31.85 -53.53 102.17
CA ASP A 80 -30.60 -53.95 101.54
C ASP A 80 -30.83 -54.43 100.10
N GLU A 81 -31.98 -55.07 99.82
CA GLU A 81 -32.45 -55.33 98.44
C GLU A 81 -32.58 -54.02 97.64
N TYR A 82 -33.25 -53.00 98.19
CA TYR A 82 -33.39 -51.70 97.52
C TYR A 82 -32.04 -50.97 97.35
N LYS A 83 -31.10 -51.08 98.28
CA LYS A 83 -29.73 -50.54 98.08
C LYS A 83 -29.02 -51.24 96.92
N LEU A 84 -29.16 -52.56 96.79
CA LEU A 84 -28.54 -53.34 95.73
C LEU A 84 -29.18 -53.00 94.37
N GLU A 85 -30.50 -52.88 94.30
CA GLU A 85 -31.22 -52.41 93.10
C GLU A 85 -30.81 -50.99 92.70
N ILE A 86 -30.80 -50.03 93.64
CA ILE A 86 -30.39 -48.64 93.38
C ILE A 86 -28.92 -48.55 92.93
N THR A 87 -28.00 -49.27 93.59
CA THR A 87 -26.58 -49.26 93.19
C THR A 87 -26.36 -49.93 91.84
N SER A 88 -27.09 -51.01 91.53
CA SER A 88 -27.10 -51.63 90.20
C SER A 88 -27.57 -50.64 89.13
N ALA A 89 -28.74 -50.01 89.32
CA ALA A 89 -29.28 -49.03 88.39
C ALA A 89 -28.36 -47.80 88.20
N VAL A 90 -27.75 -47.31 89.28
CA VAL A 90 -26.75 -46.23 89.22
C VAL A 90 -25.48 -46.65 88.47
N ASN A 91 -25.03 -47.89 88.61
CA ASN A 91 -23.88 -48.39 87.87
C ASN A 91 -24.21 -48.57 86.38
N CYS A 92 -25.34 -49.16 86.02
CA CYS A 92 -25.77 -49.25 84.61
C CYS A 92 -25.95 -47.86 83.98
N ALA A 93 -26.47 -46.87 84.72
CA ALA A 93 -26.56 -45.49 84.25
C ALA A 93 -25.18 -44.82 84.08
N ARG A 94 -24.21 -45.11 84.97
CA ARG A 94 -22.82 -44.65 84.83
C ARG A 94 -22.11 -45.28 83.63
N GLU A 95 -22.25 -46.60 83.45
CA GLU A 95 -21.69 -47.33 82.31
C GLU A 95 -22.29 -46.85 80.99
N SER A 96 -23.61 -46.67 80.93
CA SER A 96 -24.31 -46.08 79.78
C SER A 96 -23.77 -44.67 79.47
N ASN A 97 -23.74 -43.77 80.45
CA ASN A 97 -23.19 -42.41 80.27
C ASN A 97 -21.71 -42.43 79.84
N THR A 98 -20.90 -43.33 80.40
CA THR A 98 -19.47 -43.47 80.03
C THR A 98 -19.32 -43.96 78.60
N SER A 99 -20.15 -44.92 78.16
CA SER A 99 -20.18 -45.39 76.77
C SER A 99 -20.60 -44.30 75.79
N VAL A 100 -21.56 -43.45 76.17
CA VAL A 100 -21.99 -42.29 75.36
C VAL A 100 -20.89 -41.23 75.30
N ILE A 101 -20.21 -40.93 76.41
CA ILE A 101 -19.06 -40.01 76.45
C ILE A 101 -17.94 -40.51 75.53
N HIS A 102 -17.56 -41.79 75.61
CA HIS A 102 -16.55 -42.36 74.73
C HIS A 102 -16.97 -42.38 73.26
N ARG A 103 -18.26 -42.62 72.96
CA ARG A 103 -18.77 -42.53 71.58
C ARG A 103 -18.65 -41.10 71.04
N LEU A 104 -19.06 -40.10 71.83
CA LEU A 104 -18.94 -38.68 71.47
C LEU A 104 -17.48 -38.20 71.37
N GLN A 105 -16.57 -38.74 72.19
CA GLN A 105 -15.13 -38.48 72.06
C GLN A 105 -14.59 -39.04 70.73
N ASN A 106 -14.92 -40.30 70.40
CA ASN A 106 -14.50 -40.92 69.14
C ASN A 106 -15.11 -40.20 67.91
N GLU A 107 -16.37 -39.77 67.98
CA GLU A 107 -17.02 -38.94 66.96
C GLU A 107 -16.32 -37.58 66.79
N LEU A 108 -15.95 -36.92 67.90
CA LEU A 108 -15.23 -35.64 67.89
C LEU A 108 -13.81 -35.78 67.32
N ASP A 109 -13.05 -36.81 67.72
CA ASP A 109 -11.71 -37.06 67.20
C ASP A 109 -11.72 -37.42 65.71
N ALA A 110 -12.74 -38.15 65.24
CA ALA A 110 -12.95 -38.42 63.82
C ALA A 110 -13.24 -37.12 63.04
N LEU A 111 -14.11 -36.24 63.55
CA LEU A 111 -14.40 -34.94 62.96
C LEU A 111 -13.17 -34.01 62.98
N LEU A 112 -12.37 -34.02 64.04
CA LEU A 112 -11.12 -33.25 64.13
C LEU A 112 -10.06 -33.76 63.14
N LYS A 113 -10.02 -35.07 62.86
CA LYS A 113 -9.15 -35.66 61.83
C LYS A 113 -9.61 -35.24 60.43
N GLN A 114 -10.91 -35.37 60.12
CA GLN A 114 -11.49 -34.91 58.85
C GLN A 114 -11.26 -33.41 58.64
N LEU A 115 -11.44 -32.58 59.67
CA LEU A 115 -11.20 -31.13 59.60
C LEU A 115 -9.74 -30.81 59.27
N LYS A 116 -8.75 -31.56 59.79
CA LYS A 116 -7.34 -31.42 59.40
C LYS A 116 -7.11 -31.82 57.95
N GLU A 117 -7.62 -32.98 57.53
CA GLU A 117 -7.50 -33.47 56.15
C GLU A 117 -8.13 -32.50 55.13
N HIS A 118 -9.26 -31.86 55.48
CA HIS A 118 -9.86 -30.79 54.69
C HIS A 118 -9.00 -29.52 54.66
N ASN A 119 -8.51 -29.03 55.81
CA ASN A 119 -7.64 -27.85 55.85
C ASN A 119 -6.32 -28.04 55.09
N GLU A 120 -5.72 -29.23 55.15
CA GLU A 120 -4.51 -29.59 54.40
C GLU A 120 -4.81 -29.65 52.89
N ARG A 121 -5.97 -30.20 52.49
CA ARG A 121 -6.41 -30.21 51.10
C ARG A 121 -6.68 -28.80 50.58
N ASP A 122 -7.38 -27.96 51.34
CA ASP A 122 -7.65 -26.58 50.97
C ASP A 122 -6.36 -25.76 50.87
N ALA A 123 -5.37 -25.99 51.74
CA ALA A 123 -4.04 -25.41 51.60
C ALA A 123 -3.37 -25.83 50.28
N SER A 124 -3.40 -27.12 49.93
CA SER A 124 -2.83 -27.59 48.65
C SER A 124 -3.54 -26.99 47.43
N LEU A 125 -4.87 -26.92 47.43
CA LEU A 125 -5.67 -26.35 46.34
C LEU A 125 -5.40 -24.84 46.20
N ASN A 126 -5.25 -24.11 47.30
CA ASN A 126 -4.85 -22.71 47.24
C ASN A 126 -3.45 -22.51 46.65
N THR A 127 -2.47 -23.40 46.95
CA THR A 127 -1.15 -23.33 46.30
C THR A 127 -1.22 -23.65 44.79
N GLU A 128 -2.05 -24.61 44.39
CA GLU A 128 -2.28 -24.96 42.98
C GLU A 128 -2.94 -23.80 42.22
N ILE A 129 -3.97 -23.17 42.80
CA ILE A 129 -4.65 -21.99 42.23
C ILE A 129 -3.67 -20.83 42.01
N VAL A 130 -2.74 -20.58 42.94
CA VAL A 130 -1.70 -19.54 42.78
C VAL A 130 -0.76 -19.84 41.62
N VAL A 131 -0.34 -21.10 41.45
CA VAL A 131 0.50 -21.53 40.30
C VAL A 131 -0.27 -21.39 38.99
N LEU A 132 -1.49 -21.92 38.89
CA LEU A 132 -2.33 -21.83 37.69
C LEU A 132 -2.65 -20.38 37.29
N GLN A 133 -2.84 -19.49 38.26
CA GLN A 133 -3.04 -18.06 37.99
C GLN A 133 -1.76 -17.39 37.45
N ALA A 134 -0.57 -17.80 37.92
CA ALA A 134 0.70 -17.33 37.37
C ALA A 134 0.93 -17.84 35.92
N GLU A 135 0.64 -19.12 35.66
CA GLU A 135 0.71 -19.70 34.31
C GLU A 135 -0.27 -19.03 33.34
N LYS A 136 -1.51 -18.78 33.79
CA LYS A 136 -2.52 -18.04 33.02
C LYS A 136 -2.03 -16.64 32.65
N ASN A 137 -1.45 -15.90 33.60
CA ASN A 137 -0.92 -14.55 33.35
C ASN A 137 0.24 -14.59 32.34
N ALA A 138 1.15 -15.56 32.45
CA ALA A 138 2.26 -15.74 31.51
C ALA A 138 1.78 -16.16 30.10
N LEU A 139 0.72 -16.98 30.02
CA LEU A 139 0.09 -17.35 28.75
C LEU A 139 -0.63 -16.17 28.10
N GLN A 140 -1.33 -15.35 28.90
CA GLN A 140 -2.01 -14.15 28.42
C GLN A 140 -0.99 -13.11 27.91
N GLN A 141 0.11 -12.87 28.61
CA GLN A 141 1.18 -12.01 28.12
C GLN A 141 1.71 -12.47 26.75
N ARG A 142 2.01 -13.76 26.59
CA ARG A 142 2.46 -14.33 25.30
C ARG A 142 1.41 -14.21 24.18
N TYR A 143 0.13 -14.29 24.54
CA TYR A 143 -0.98 -14.09 23.60
C TYR A 143 -1.06 -12.64 23.14
N ASP A 144 -0.96 -11.68 24.07
CA ASP A 144 -0.97 -10.24 23.77
C ASP A 144 0.28 -9.82 22.96
N GLU A 145 1.46 -10.36 23.28
CA GLU A 145 2.70 -10.24 22.47
C GLU A 145 2.50 -10.79 21.04
N THR A 146 1.81 -11.92 20.91
CA THR A 146 1.50 -12.52 19.60
C THR A 146 0.52 -11.66 18.81
N ILE A 147 -0.52 -11.10 19.45
CA ILE A 147 -1.44 -10.13 18.83
C ILE A 147 -0.68 -8.88 18.38
N ALA A 148 0.22 -8.33 19.20
CA ALA A 148 1.02 -7.17 18.84
C ALA A 148 1.88 -7.43 17.60
N LEU A 149 2.55 -8.59 17.53
CA LEU A 149 3.34 -9.01 16.37
C LEU A 149 2.48 -9.22 15.10
N VAL A 150 1.27 -9.78 15.23
CA VAL A 150 0.32 -9.93 14.12
C VAL A 150 -0.17 -8.57 13.62
N ASN A 151 -0.54 -7.66 14.53
CA ASN A 151 -0.97 -6.30 14.20
C ASN A 151 0.15 -5.50 13.52
N GLN A 152 1.39 -5.62 14.00
CA GLN A 152 2.56 -5.04 13.32
C GLN A 152 2.72 -5.58 11.90
N ARG A 153 2.68 -6.92 11.72
CA ARG A 153 2.77 -7.54 10.40
C ARG A 153 1.64 -7.14 9.46
N MET A 154 0.42 -6.92 9.97
CA MET A 154 -0.68 -6.37 9.17
C MET A 154 -0.44 -4.91 8.78
N SER A 155 0.07 -4.07 9.68
CA SER A 155 0.45 -2.69 9.39
C SER A 155 1.55 -2.62 8.33
N ASP A 156 2.61 -3.44 8.45
CA ASP A 156 3.72 -3.47 7.51
C ASP A 156 3.32 -4.06 6.15
N LYS A 157 2.40 -5.05 6.12
CA LYS A 157 1.77 -5.52 4.88
C LYS A 157 0.94 -4.43 4.21
N ALA A 158 0.19 -3.63 4.98
CA ALA A 158 -0.59 -2.51 4.44
C ALA A 158 0.32 -1.42 3.84
N LYS A 159 1.41 -1.04 4.53
CA LYS A 159 2.43 -0.12 3.99
C LYS A 159 3.03 -0.67 2.69
N LEU A 160 3.44 -1.94 2.67
CA LEU A 160 3.97 -2.59 1.46
C LEU A 160 2.96 -2.58 0.30
N GLN A 161 1.66 -2.74 0.57
CA GLN A 161 0.61 -2.67 -0.45
C GLN A 161 0.39 -1.23 -0.96
N ILE A 162 0.49 -0.22 -0.09
CA ILE A 162 0.43 1.20 -0.48
C ILE A 162 1.62 1.52 -1.40
N ASN A 163 2.85 1.26 -0.96
CA ASN A 163 4.06 1.48 -1.75
C ASN A 163 4.04 0.71 -3.09
N LEU A 164 3.43 -0.48 -3.14
CA LEU A 164 3.28 -1.27 -4.37
C LEU A 164 2.23 -0.68 -5.33
N ASN A 165 1.19 -0.04 -4.80
CA ASN A 165 0.23 0.72 -5.62
C ASN A 165 0.88 2.01 -6.16
N GLU A 166 1.57 2.78 -5.31
CA GLU A 166 2.30 3.99 -5.70
C GLU A 166 3.37 3.72 -6.78
N THR A 167 4.16 2.65 -6.62
CA THR A 167 5.14 2.24 -7.64
C THR A 167 4.49 1.69 -8.91
N ARG A 168 3.28 1.12 -8.84
CA ARG A 168 2.51 0.73 -10.02
C ARG A 168 1.97 1.94 -10.78
N ASP A 169 1.49 2.95 -10.07
CA ASP A 169 0.85 4.12 -10.68
C ASP A 169 1.89 5.11 -11.22
N THR A 170 3.04 5.30 -10.54
CA THR A 170 4.19 6.01 -11.13
C THR A 170 4.75 5.29 -12.37
N VAL A 171 4.76 3.95 -12.40
CA VAL A 171 5.11 3.20 -13.63
C VAL A 171 4.10 3.47 -14.76
N ARG A 172 2.79 3.54 -14.45
CA ARG A 172 1.75 3.92 -15.44
C ARG A 172 1.96 5.33 -15.97
N GLU A 173 2.24 6.30 -15.09
CA GLU A 173 2.55 7.68 -15.48
C GLU A 173 3.78 7.75 -16.39
N THR A 174 4.87 7.06 -16.05
CA THR A 174 6.07 7.02 -16.91
C THR A 174 5.83 6.31 -18.25
N ASN A 175 4.97 5.30 -18.30
CA ASN A 175 4.58 4.64 -19.55
C ASN A 175 3.71 5.55 -20.42
N GLN A 176 2.76 6.29 -19.83
CA GLN A 176 1.96 7.28 -20.56
C GLN A 176 2.86 8.39 -21.11
N TYR A 177 3.73 8.97 -20.28
CA TYR A 177 4.71 9.98 -20.71
C TYR A 177 5.65 9.47 -21.81
N THR A 178 5.99 8.17 -21.80
CA THR A 178 6.76 7.54 -22.89
C THR A 178 5.94 7.46 -24.18
N TYR A 179 4.65 7.09 -24.10
CA TYR A 179 3.74 7.06 -25.25
C TYR A 179 3.52 8.46 -25.84
N ASP A 180 3.29 9.47 -24.99
CA ASP A 180 3.12 10.86 -25.39
C ASP A 180 4.37 11.38 -26.13
N LEU A 181 5.56 11.05 -25.62
CA LEU A 181 6.84 11.34 -26.30
C LEU A 181 7.03 10.57 -27.62
N GLU A 182 6.54 9.33 -27.72
CA GLU A 182 6.58 8.56 -28.97
C GLU A 182 5.66 9.18 -30.04
N GLU A 183 4.48 9.68 -29.66
CA GLU A 183 3.58 10.43 -30.53
C GLU A 183 4.20 11.76 -30.98
N ASP A 184 4.78 12.55 -30.07
CA ASP A 184 5.53 13.78 -30.38
C ASP A 184 6.70 13.51 -31.35
N ILE A 185 7.44 12.41 -31.14
CA ILE A 185 8.52 11.98 -32.03
C ILE A 185 7.99 11.60 -33.42
N MET A 186 6.81 10.99 -33.53
CA MET A 186 6.18 10.72 -34.84
C MET A 186 5.70 12.01 -35.51
N ALA A 187 5.05 12.93 -34.77
CA ALA A 187 4.63 14.22 -35.28
C ALA A 187 5.81 15.09 -35.75
N LEU A 188 6.95 15.05 -35.06
CA LEU A 188 8.18 15.71 -35.48
C LEU A 188 8.80 15.07 -36.72
N LYS A 189 8.82 13.74 -36.83
CA LYS A 189 9.28 13.03 -38.04
C LYS A 189 8.45 13.42 -39.26
N GLU A 190 7.12 13.47 -39.11
CA GLU A 190 6.21 13.85 -40.20
C GLU A 190 6.40 15.31 -40.61
N LYS A 191 6.49 16.26 -39.66
CA LYS A 191 6.84 17.66 -39.94
C LYS A 191 8.17 17.78 -40.72
N LEU A 192 9.18 17.01 -40.34
CA LEU A 192 10.51 17.01 -41.00
C LEU A 192 10.43 16.41 -42.43
N ILE A 193 9.56 15.43 -42.67
CA ILE A 193 9.27 14.91 -44.01
C ILE A 193 8.56 15.98 -44.85
N GLN A 194 7.56 16.67 -44.28
CA GLN A 194 6.84 17.75 -44.94
C GLN A 194 7.74 18.93 -45.29
N GLU A 195 8.58 19.42 -44.37
CA GLU A 195 9.57 20.47 -44.65
C GLU A 195 10.56 20.04 -45.75
N ARG A 196 11.06 18.80 -45.73
CA ARG A 196 11.92 18.27 -46.81
C ARG A 196 11.22 18.22 -48.16
N ASN A 197 9.93 17.90 -48.20
CA ASN A 197 9.14 17.90 -49.42
C ASN A 197 8.86 19.32 -49.92
N ASN A 198 8.52 20.25 -49.02
CA ASN A 198 8.34 21.67 -49.34
C ASN A 198 9.63 22.29 -49.89
N ALA A 199 10.77 22.05 -49.22
CA ALA A 199 12.08 22.52 -49.68
C ALA A 199 12.49 21.91 -51.05
N ARG A 200 12.08 20.67 -51.35
CA ARG A 200 12.27 20.07 -52.68
C ARG A 200 11.38 20.71 -53.75
N GLN A 201 10.11 20.97 -53.44
CA GLN A 201 9.19 21.65 -54.36
C GLN A 201 9.65 23.08 -54.65
N GLU A 202 10.04 23.82 -53.61
CA GLU A 202 10.51 25.20 -53.76
C GLU A 202 11.87 25.26 -54.48
N LYS A 203 12.79 24.32 -54.22
CA LYS A 203 14.00 24.16 -55.04
C LYS A 203 13.65 23.91 -56.51
N SER A 204 12.69 23.03 -56.80
CA SER A 204 12.28 22.72 -58.17
C SER A 204 11.67 23.92 -58.89
N ARG A 205 10.90 24.77 -58.18
CA ARG A 205 10.40 26.04 -58.70
C ARG A 205 11.53 27.02 -59.00
N LEU A 206 12.45 27.20 -58.06
CA LEU A 206 13.62 28.07 -58.24
C LEU A 206 14.51 27.60 -59.40
N GLU A 207 14.67 26.29 -59.61
CA GLU A 207 15.36 25.74 -60.78
C GLU A 207 14.61 26.01 -62.09
N GLU A 208 13.27 26.00 -62.10
CA GLU A 208 12.45 26.40 -63.25
C GLU A 208 12.51 27.91 -63.53
N ASP A 209 12.44 28.75 -62.49
CA ASP A 209 12.58 30.21 -62.60
C ASP A 209 13.99 30.62 -63.05
N ILE A 210 15.04 29.94 -62.59
CA ILE A 210 16.41 30.09 -63.10
C ILE A 210 16.47 29.67 -64.58
N ALA A 211 15.89 28.52 -64.96
CA ALA A 211 15.86 28.11 -66.36
C ALA A 211 15.04 29.08 -67.26
N SER A 212 13.99 29.69 -66.71
CA SER A 212 13.15 30.69 -67.38
C SER A 212 13.89 32.02 -67.57
N THR A 213 14.53 32.53 -66.52
CA THR A 213 15.34 33.76 -66.57
C THR A 213 16.59 33.61 -67.44
N VAL A 214 17.27 32.46 -67.42
CA VAL A 214 18.37 32.14 -68.36
C VAL A 214 17.88 32.15 -69.81
N LYS A 215 16.77 31.47 -70.14
CA LYS A 215 16.19 31.53 -71.50
C LYS A 215 15.83 32.96 -71.93
N ARG A 216 15.30 33.76 -71.01
CA ARG A 216 14.97 35.18 -71.27
C ARG A 216 16.24 36.02 -71.47
N ASN A 217 17.31 35.76 -70.73
CA ASN A 217 18.61 36.41 -70.92
C ASN A 217 19.25 36.02 -72.25
N ASP A 218 19.25 34.72 -72.61
CA ASP A 218 19.69 34.24 -73.93
C ASP A 218 18.93 34.91 -75.08
N GLN A 219 17.61 35.08 -74.93
CA GLN A 219 16.78 35.76 -75.92
C GLN A 219 17.11 37.26 -75.98
N GLN A 220 17.28 37.92 -74.84
CA GLN A 220 17.69 39.33 -74.78
C GLN A 220 19.10 39.53 -75.36
N GLU A 221 20.04 38.62 -75.11
CA GLU A 221 21.36 38.64 -75.73
C GLU A 221 21.29 38.48 -77.25
N ARG A 222 20.44 37.59 -77.77
CA ARG A 222 20.24 37.47 -79.23
C ARG A 222 19.69 38.78 -79.83
N ILE A 223 18.72 39.41 -79.17
CA ILE A 223 18.16 40.72 -79.57
C ILE A 223 19.22 41.82 -79.48
N ASN A 224 20.02 41.86 -78.42
CA ASN A 224 21.11 42.83 -78.26
C ASN A 224 22.21 42.62 -79.32
N ARG A 225 22.50 41.37 -79.71
CA ARG A 225 23.44 41.02 -80.78
C ARG A 225 22.92 41.40 -82.18
N THR A 226 21.61 41.32 -82.44
CA THR A 226 21.04 41.84 -83.70
C THR A 226 21.01 43.37 -83.71
N LEU A 227 20.48 44.00 -82.65
CA LEU A 227 20.46 45.47 -82.53
C LEU A 227 21.86 46.07 -82.61
N LYS A 228 22.89 45.40 -82.06
CA LYS A 228 24.28 45.84 -82.22
C LYS A 228 24.71 45.80 -83.70
N LYS A 229 24.41 44.73 -84.45
CA LYS A 229 24.69 44.67 -85.89
C LYS A 229 23.95 45.76 -86.67
N ASP A 230 22.70 46.05 -86.30
CA ASP A 230 21.89 47.09 -86.94
C ASP A 230 22.50 48.49 -86.67
N VAL A 231 23.00 48.72 -85.45
CA VAL A 231 23.76 49.92 -85.07
C VAL A 231 25.12 49.98 -85.79
N ASP A 232 25.85 48.88 -85.90
CA ASP A 232 27.13 48.82 -86.61
C ASP A 232 26.93 49.12 -88.12
N VAL A 233 25.86 48.60 -88.74
CA VAL A 233 25.44 48.92 -90.12
C VAL A 233 24.98 50.37 -90.25
N ALA A 234 24.26 50.92 -89.27
CA ALA A 234 23.87 52.33 -89.27
C ALA A 234 25.09 53.26 -89.15
N ASN A 235 26.07 52.90 -88.31
CA ASN A 235 27.34 53.61 -88.18
C ASN A 235 28.19 53.52 -89.46
N GLN A 236 28.21 52.36 -90.13
CA GLN A 236 28.86 52.23 -91.43
C GLN A 236 28.20 53.14 -92.48
N LYS A 237 26.87 53.07 -92.63
CA LYS A 237 26.12 53.96 -93.54
C LYS A 237 26.32 55.44 -93.22
N LYS A 238 26.40 55.79 -91.93
CA LYS A 238 26.75 57.14 -91.48
C LYS A 238 28.15 57.53 -91.99
N SER A 239 29.16 56.70 -91.75
CA SER A 239 30.54 56.93 -92.22
C SER A 239 30.65 57.06 -93.75
N GLU A 240 29.91 56.21 -94.49
CA GLU A 240 29.78 56.29 -95.95
C GLU A 240 29.13 57.61 -96.38
N SER A 241 28.04 58.03 -95.70
CA SER A 241 27.39 59.33 -95.98
C SER A 241 28.25 60.53 -95.60
N GLU A 242 29.05 60.46 -94.52
CA GLU A 242 30.01 61.50 -94.15
C GLU A 242 31.18 61.57 -95.15
N MET A 243 31.60 60.44 -95.72
CA MET A 243 32.59 60.39 -96.80
C MET A 243 32.03 61.01 -98.08
N GLN A 244 30.78 60.72 -98.45
CA GLN A 244 30.07 61.36 -99.57
C GLN A 244 29.88 62.87 -99.33
N LEU A 245 29.60 63.28 -98.09
CA LEU A 245 29.52 64.69 -97.71
C LEU A 245 30.88 65.38 -97.88
N ARG A 246 31.98 64.74 -97.48
CA ARG A 246 33.35 65.25 -97.67
C ARG A 246 33.75 65.36 -99.15
N THR A 247 33.29 64.46 -100.03
CA THR A 247 33.49 64.64 -101.48
C THR A 247 32.64 65.77 -102.04
N MET A 248 31.36 65.87 -101.66
CA MET A 248 30.48 66.98 -102.03
C MET A 248 31.02 68.34 -101.56
N TYR A 249 31.60 68.43 -100.36
CA TYR A 249 32.25 69.65 -99.88
C TYR A 249 33.49 70.01 -100.71
N ARG A 250 34.33 69.04 -101.10
CA ARG A 250 35.48 69.30 -102.00
C ARG A 250 35.07 69.69 -103.42
N GLU A 251 33.96 69.15 -103.91
CA GLU A 251 33.39 69.53 -105.21
C GLU A 251 32.79 70.93 -105.15
N ARG A 252 32.05 71.25 -104.07
CA ARG A 252 31.59 72.62 -103.78
C ARG A 252 32.76 73.59 -103.66
N GLU A 253 33.80 73.26 -102.92
CA GLU A 253 35.00 74.09 -102.72
C GLU A 253 35.69 74.38 -104.06
N LYS A 254 35.82 73.38 -104.95
CA LYS A 254 36.24 73.60 -106.34
C LYS A 254 35.31 74.57 -107.07
N TYR A 255 34.00 74.32 -107.08
CA TYR A 255 33.04 75.20 -107.75
C TYR A 255 33.03 76.63 -107.17
N GLU A 256 33.28 76.80 -105.88
CA GLU A 256 33.45 78.13 -105.26
C GLU A 256 34.74 78.80 -105.76
N THR A 257 35.88 78.10 -105.83
CA THR A 257 37.11 78.67 -106.43
C THR A 257 37.03 78.91 -107.95
N GLU A 258 36.25 78.11 -108.69
CA GLU A 258 35.95 78.36 -110.11
C GLU A 258 35.04 79.57 -110.27
N ASN A 259 34.00 79.70 -109.43
CA ASN A 259 33.08 80.83 -109.45
C ASN A 259 33.76 82.14 -108.99
N GLU A 260 34.72 82.09 -108.06
CA GLU A 260 35.60 83.23 -107.75
C GLU A 260 36.46 83.63 -108.96
N GLN A 261 37.01 82.67 -109.72
CA GLN A 261 37.76 82.95 -110.94
C GLN A 261 36.88 83.54 -112.04
N PHE A 262 35.64 83.08 -112.19
CA PHE A 262 34.68 83.71 -113.09
C PHE A 262 34.27 85.11 -112.62
N THR A 263 34.06 85.31 -111.32
CA THR A 263 33.75 86.63 -110.73
C THR A 263 34.89 87.62 -110.94
N LYS A 264 36.15 87.20 -110.77
CA LYS A 264 37.33 88.03 -111.10
C LYS A 264 37.39 88.38 -112.58
N LYS A 265 37.15 87.43 -113.48
CA LYS A 265 37.10 87.70 -114.93
C LYS A 265 35.96 88.63 -115.34
N ILE A 266 34.81 88.56 -114.65
CA ILE A 266 33.71 89.50 -114.86
C ILE A 266 34.14 90.90 -114.42
N LEU A 267 34.74 91.07 -113.24
CA LEU A 267 35.28 92.36 -112.77
C LEU A 267 36.37 92.93 -113.71
N GLU A 268 37.31 92.09 -114.16
CA GLU A 268 38.33 92.45 -115.16
C GLU A 268 37.70 92.90 -116.49
N GLN A 269 36.58 92.29 -116.91
CA GLN A 269 35.83 92.70 -118.09
C GLN A 269 34.98 93.95 -117.85
N GLU A 270 34.43 94.15 -116.65
CA GLU A 270 33.71 95.36 -116.27
C GLU A 270 34.63 96.57 -116.21
N GLU A 271 35.85 96.46 -115.65
CA GLU A 271 36.86 97.54 -115.70
C GLU A 271 37.25 97.90 -117.14
N LEU A 272 37.46 96.90 -118.02
CA LEU A 272 37.74 97.13 -119.44
C LEU A 272 36.59 97.83 -120.16
N LEU A 273 35.35 97.40 -119.91
CA LEU A 273 34.16 97.98 -120.54
C LEU A 273 33.85 99.39 -120.00
N GLN A 274 34.23 99.68 -118.76
CA GLN A 274 34.16 101.01 -118.15
C GLN A 274 35.24 101.95 -118.72
N LEU A 275 36.45 101.45 -118.99
CA LEU A 275 37.49 102.15 -119.76
C LEU A 275 37.02 102.49 -121.19
N GLU A 276 36.39 101.55 -121.91
CA GLU A 276 35.81 101.81 -123.23
C GLU A 276 34.64 102.81 -123.18
N GLN A 277 33.84 102.81 -122.11
CA GLN A 277 32.80 103.82 -121.90
C GLN A 277 33.37 105.22 -121.67
N ASP A 278 34.43 105.36 -120.86
CA ASP A 278 35.08 106.67 -120.64
C ASP A 278 35.78 107.19 -121.91
N GLU A 279 36.36 106.31 -122.72
CA GLU A 279 36.87 106.67 -124.06
C GLU A 279 35.74 107.10 -125.02
N CYS A 280 34.61 106.36 -125.06
CA CYS A 280 33.42 106.79 -125.79
C CYS A 280 32.89 108.16 -125.32
N ASN A 281 32.84 108.40 -124.01
CA ASN A 281 32.40 109.67 -123.44
C ASN A 281 33.36 110.83 -123.74
N ARG A 282 34.67 110.57 -123.83
CA ARG A 282 35.69 111.53 -124.30
C ARG A 282 35.45 111.91 -125.77
N LEU A 283 35.31 110.91 -126.64
CA LEU A 283 35.07 111.10 -128.07
C LEU A 283 33.73 111.83 -128.36
N LEU A 284 32.69 111.56 -127.56
CA LEU A 284 31.41 112.27 -127.66
C LEU A 284 31.53 113.76 -127.31
N LYS A 285 32.34 114.12 -126.30
CA LYS A 285 32.66 115.52 -125.98
C LYS A 285 33.44 116.21 -127.11
N GLU A 286 34.43 115.53 -127.69
CA GLU A 286 35.22 116.06 -128.80
C GLU A 286 34.34 116.31 -130.04
N GLY A 287 33.40 115.40 -130.37
CA GLY A 287 32.42 115.58 -131.44
C GLY A 287 31.43 116.74 -131.21
N LEU A 288 30.99 116.97 -129.97
CA LEU A 288 30.14 118.10 -129.61
C LEU A 288 30.87 119.46 -129.69
N GLN A 289 32.16 119.50 -129.40
CA GLN A 289 32.97 120.71 -129.56
C GLN A 289 33.21 121.04 -131.04
N LEU A 290 33.52 120.04 -131.87
CA LEU A 290 33.72 120.21 -133.32
C LEU A 290 32.46 120.73 -134.04
N THR A 291 31.28 120.22 -133.66
CA THR A 291 30.00 120.68 -134.24
C THR A 291 29.63 122.09 -133.79
N HIS A 292 30.03 122.54 -132.60
CA HIS A 292 29.83 123.92 -132.15
C HIS A 292 30.75 124.90 -132.91
N SER A 293 32.05 124.59 -133.04
CA SER A 293 33.01 125.46 -133.77
C SER A 293 32.67 125.60 -135.26
N ALA A 294 32.07 124.56 -135.87
CA ALA A 294 31.61 124.63 -137.26
C ALA A 294 30.42 125.59 -137.46
N GLY A 295 29.59 125.79 -136.43
CA GLY A 295 28.45 126.72 -136.48
C GLY A 295 28.87 128.19 -136.43
N GLU A 296 29.81 128.54 -135.54
CA GLU A 296 30.29 129.92 -135.37
C GLU A 296 31.14 130.42 -136.56
N ALA A 297 31.80 129.49 -137.28
CA ALA A 297 32.58 129.79 -138.47
C ALA A 297 31.73 130.31 -139.65
N LEU A 298 30.50 129.80 -139.80
CA LEU A 298 29.58 130.22 -140.87
C LEU A 298 28.99 131.62 -140.60
N LEU A 299 28.64 131.93 -139.35
CA LEU A 299 28.01 133.21 -139.00
C LEU A 299 28.96 134.42 -139.11
N ASN A 300 30.28 134.19 -139.05
CA ASN A 300 31.31 135.22 -139.18
C ASN A 300 31.82 135.47 -140.61
N TYR A 301 31.37 134.68 -141.61
CA TYR A 301 31.81 134.86 -142.99
C TYR A 301 30.92 135.88 -143.75
N GLU A 302 29.60 135.81 -143.53
CA GLU A 302 28.60 136.74 -144.10
C GLU A 302 28.86 138.21 -143.70
N THR A 303 29.46 138.44 -142.52
CA THR A 303 29.79 139.75 -141.95
C THR A 303 31.17 140.27 -142.32
N LYS A 304 32.04 139.48 -142.97
CA LYS A 304 33.33 139.93 -143.56
C LYS A 304 33.25 140.31 -145.04
N LYS A 305 32.03 140.42 -145.54
CA LYS A 305 31.64 141.26 -146.67
C LYS A 305 32.17 142.71 -146.48
N GLN A 306 32.39 143.42 -147.59
CA GLN A 306 32.54 144.90 -147.67
C GLN A 306 33.77 145.61 -147.08
N GLU A 307 34.68 145.01 -146.29
CA GLU A 307 35.80 145.78 -145.69
C GLU A 307 37.15 145.78 -146.45
N TYR A 308 37.45 144.79 -147.29
CA TYR A 308 38.79 144.63 -147.90
C TYR A 308 38.79 144.58 -149.45
N GLU A 309 37.91 145.38 -150.05
CA GLU A 309 37.87 145.61 -151.51
C GLU A 309 38.65 146.88 -151.93
N GLU A 310 39.12 147.69 -150.96
CA GLU A 310 40.06 148.79 -151.15
C GLU A 310 41.41 148.54 -150.46
N ARG A 311 42.48 149.08 -151.08
CA ARG A 311 43.86 149.22 -150.58
C ARG A 311 44.65 147.89 -150.53
N ALA A 312 45.26 147.49 -151.64
CA ALA A 312 46.50 148.04 -152.23
C ALA A 312 47.75 147.61 -151.42
N GLN A 313 48.71 146.86 -151.97
CA GLN A 313 49.66 147.20 -153.06
C GLN A 313 51.07 147.40 -152.44
N THR A 314 52.10 146.92 -153.12
CA THR A 314 53.54 146.91 -152.73
C THR A 314 54.00 145.96 -151.61
N ALA A 315 54.99 145.13 -151.98
CA ALA A 315 56.22 144.75 -151.27
C ALA A 315 56.15 144.00 -149.91
N GLY A 316 57.27 143.34 -149.56
CA GLY A 316 57.46 142.74 -148.24
C GLY A 316 58.39 141.52 -148.20
N ASP A 317 59.63 141.65 -148.72
CA ASP A 317 60.64 140.58 -148.59
C ASP A 317 61.06 140.31 -147.13
N ARG A 318 61.75 139.17 -146.93
CA ARG A 318 62.65 138.82 -145.80
C ARG A 318 61.98 138.44 -144.46
N VAL A 319 62.38 137.40 -143.70
CA VAL A 319 63.64 136.62 -143.43
C VAL A 319 64.12 136.90 -142.00
N THR A 320 64.48 135.79 -141.30
CA THR A 320 65.04 135.69 -139.93
C THR A 320 64.15 136.22 -138.77
N GLU A 321 64.33 135.79 -137.51
CA GLU A 321 65.48 135.14 -136.84
C GLU A 321 65.06 134.20 -135.68
N GLU A 322 65.81 133.11 -135.48
CA GLU A 322 66.25 132.45 -134.19
C GLU A 322 65.28 132.17 -133.00
N THR A 323 65.52 131.26 -132.04
CA THR A 323 66.56 130.22 -131.73
C THR A 323 65.84 128.91 -131.27
N GLU A 324 66.32 127.65 -131.32
CA GLU A 324 67.63 126.97 -131.12
C GLU A 324 68.01 126.53 -129.66
N ALA A 325 68.37 125.23 -129.56
CA ALA A 325 69.34 124.57 -128.65
C ALA A 325 69.16 124.38 -127.10
N LEU A 326 68.80 123.15 -126.68
CA LEU A 326 69.43 122.29 -125.61
C LEU A 326 68.56 121.03 -125.31
N LYS A 327 68.96 119.73 -125.31
CA LYS A 327 70.14 118.92 -125.75
C LYS A 327 70.94 118.08 -124.71
N ASN A 328 70.27 117.05 -124.12
CA ASN A 328 70.77 115.67 -123.83
C ASN A 328 71.82 115.36 -122.71
N LEU A 329 72.00 114.02 -122.47
CA LEU A 329 72.84 113.27 -121.48
C LEU A 329 72.21 113.14 -120.06
N LYS A 330 72.34 112.06 -119.26
CA LYS A 330 72.84 110.63 -119.32
C LYS A 330 71.96 109.80 -118.33
N VAL A 331 71.78 108.47 -118.30
CA VAL A 331 72.41 107.24 -118.84
C VAL A 331 73.43 106.49 -117.92
N ARG A 332 72.90 105.47 -117.20
CA ARG A 332 73.43 104.12 -116.82
C ARG A 332 74.79 103.96 -116.08
N HIS A 333 74.76 103.44 -114.85
CA HIS A 333 75.84 102.64 -114.22
C HIS A 333 75.23 101.61 -113.23
N ASP A 334 75.80 100.40 -113.22
CA ASP A 334 75.66 99.28 -112.27
C ASP A 334 74.30 98.64 -111.94
N GLU A 335 74.10 97.46 -112.51
CA GLU A 335 73.72 96.27 -111.74
C GLU A 335 74.86 95.88 -110.78
N VAL A 336 74.58 95.03 -109.77
CA VAL A 336 75.55 94.53 -108.76
C VAL A 336 75.85 95.50 -107.59
N ILE A 337 74.79 95.80 -106.81
CA ILE A 337 74.84 95.38 -105.40
C ILE A 337 73.74 94.34 -105.21
N LYS A 338 74.18 93.10 -104.93
CA LYS A 338 73.36 91.94 -104.59
C LYS A 338 73.87 91.46 -103.23
N GLN A 339 72.96 90.96 -102.38
CA GLN A 339 73.18 90.56 -100.97
C GLN A 339 73.09 91.73 -99.96
N THR A 340 72.71 91.37 -98.72
CA THR A 340 72.56 92.20 -97.49
C THR A 340 71.61 93.41 -97.60
N GLU A 341 70.55 93.57 -96.80
CA GLU A 341 69.96 92.76 -95.70
C GLU A 341 68.42 92.80 -95.85
N GLU A 342 67.65 91.74 -95.61
CA GLU A 342 67.50 90.98 -94.35
C GLU A 342 66.90 91.80 -93.20
N ASN A 343 65.61 92.16 -93.28
CA ASN A 343 64.72 92.22 -92.12
C ASN A 343 63.22 92.33 -92.51
N ILE A 344 62.32 91.91 -91.59
CA ILE A 344 60.84 92.02 -91.67
C ILE A 344 60.11 90.98 -92.58
N GLU A 345 60.75 89.86 -92.93
CA GLU A 345 60.03 88.61 -93.28
C GLU A 345 59.61 87.82 -92.01
N LEU A 346 59.33 88.52 -90.90
CA LEU A 346 59.41 87.95 -89.54
C LEU A 346 58.31 88.46 -88.57
N SER A 347 57.13 88.81 -89.09
CA SER A 347 56.05 89.40 -88.26
C SER A 347 54.62 88.93 -88.58
N LYS A 348 54.41 87.89 -89.40
CA LYS A 348 53.05 87.37 -89.69
C LYS A 348 52.88 85.84 -89.67
N THR A 349 53.90 85.07 -90.05
CA THR A 349 53.86 83.60 -90.00
C THR A 349 53.82 83.03 -88.57
N VAL A 350 54.41 83.74 -87.59
CA VAL A 350 54.50 83.30 -86.19
C VAL A 350 53.14 83.35 -85.46
N GLN A 351 52.16 84.12 -85.94
CA GLN A 351 50.91 84.33 -85.19
C GLN A 351 49.91 83.19 -85.36
N ASP A 352 49.77 82.63 -86.57
CA ASP A 352 48.79 81.57 -86.85
C ASP A 352 49.25 80.21 -86.30
N GLU A 353 50.56 79.93 -86.29
CA GLU A 353 51.11 78.73 -85.65
C GLU A 353 50.95 78.77 -84.11
N ILE A 354 50.99 79.96 -83.50
CA ILE A 354 50.72 80.12 -82.05
C ILE A 354 49.23 79.88 -81.75
N GLU A 355 48.30 80.30 -82.61
CA GLU A 355 46.88 79.96 -82.45
C GLU A 355 46.58 78.46 -82.66
N SER A 356 47.28 77.79 -83.58
CA SER A 356 47.14 76.35 -83.80
C SER A 356 47.62 75.55 -82.59
N ASN A 357 48.86 75.78 -82.15
CA ASN A 357 49.41 75.17 -80.94
C ASN A 357 48.63 75.56 -79.67
N GLY A 358 48.06 76.76 -79.63
CA GLY A 358 47.19 77.22 -78.55
C GLY A 358 45.90 76.40 -78.42
N LYS A 359 45.32 75.95 -79.55
CA LYS A 359 44.12 75.10 -79.58
C LYS A 359 44.44 73.66 -79.15
N GLU A 360 45.55 73.08 -79.63
CA GLU A 360 46.02 71.77 -79.15
C GLU A 360 46.39 71.80 -77.65
N LEU A 361 46.96 72.91 -77.15
CA LEU A 361 47.25 73.08 -75.72
C LEU A 361 45.97 73.26 -74.88
N GLU A 362 44.91 73.88 -75.42
CA GLU A 362 43.58 73.90 -74.79
C GLU A 362 42.95 72.51 -74.76
N GLU A 363 43.01 71.74 -75.84
CA GLU A 363 42.50 70.37 -75.86
C GLU A 363 43.29 69.44 -74.94
N LEU A 364 44.62 69.54 -74.88
CA LEU A 364 45.44 68.81 -73.90
C LEU A 364 45.15 69.25 -72.46
N LYS A 365 44.94 70.55 -72.19
CA LYS A 365 44.50 71.03 -70.85
C LYS A 365 43.12 70.48 -70.50
N ARG A 366 42.19 70.43 -71.45
CA ARG A 366 40.83 69.90 -71.26
C ARG A 366 40.82 68.39 -71.10
N GLU A 367 41.70 67.67 -71.79
CA GLU A 367 41.90 66.24 -71.61
C GLU A 367 42.59 65.92 -70.28
N ILE A 368 43.58 66.72 -69.85
CA ILE A 368 44.20 66.64 -68.51
C ILE A 368 43.19 66.99 -67.41
N ALA A 369 42.32 67.98 -67.61
CA ALA A 369 41.23 68.31 -66.68
C ALA A 369 40.22 67.16 -66.59
N ASN A 370 39.78 66.59 -67.72
CA ASN A 370 38.90 65.42 -67.76
C ASN A 370 39.56 64.17 -67.14
N LYS A 371 40.88 64.00 -67.29
CA LYS A 371 41.65 62.94 -66.64
C LYS A 371 41.74 63.19 -65.13
N LEU A 372 42.02 64.42 -64.68
CA LEU A 372 42.00 64.80 -63.26
C LEU A 372 40.62 64.64 -62.63
N GLU A 373 39.52 64.99 -63.32
CA GLU A 373 38.17 64.77 -62.83
C GLU A 373 37.83 63.27 -62.74
N LYS A 374 38.27 62.46 -63.72
CA LYS A 374 38.17 60.99 -63.63
C LYS A 374 39.02 60.42 -62.51
N THR A 375 40.23 60.92 -62.27
CA THR A 375 41.09 60.49 -61.15
C THR A 375 40.49 60.94 -59.81
N ALA A 376 39.86 62.11 -59.74
CA ALA A 376 39.13 62.58 -58.56
C ALA A 376 37.91 61.70 -58.26
N LYS A 377 37.11 61.35 -59.28
CA LYS A 377 36.01 60.38 -59.16
C LYS A 377 36.51 59.00 -58.74
N LEU A 378 37.49 58.43 -59.43
CA LEU A 378 38.07 57.13 -59.06
C LEU A 378 38.70 57.12 -57.65
N ASN A 379 39.26 58.24 -57.18
CA ASN A 379 39.75 58.35 -55.80
C ASN A 379 38.60 58.46 -54.78
N LEU A 380 37.46 59.05 -55.15
CA LEU A 380 36.26 59.13 -54.33
C LEU A 380 35.54 57.78 -54.28
N ASP A 381 35.38 57.11 -55.43
CA ASP A 381 34.88 55.73 -55.55
C ASP A 381 35.77 54.74 -54.76
N ASN A 382 37.10 54.88 -54.83
CA ASN A 382 38.04 54.11 -54.01
C ASN A 382 37.91 54.42 -52.51
N ALA A 383 37.57 55.65 -52.12
CA ALA A 383 37.38 56.02 -50.72
C ALA A 383 36.03 55.51 -50.16
N GLU A 384 34.97 55.51 -50.98
CA GLU A 384 33.68 54.90 -50.61
C GLU A 384 33.78 53.38 -50.55
N THR A 385 34.33 52.71 -51.56
CA THR A 385 34.54 51.25 -51.53
C THR A 385 35.51 50.81 -50.43
N SER A 386 36.51 51.62 -50.06
CA SER A 386 37.33 51.37 -48.87
C SER A 386 36.52 51.47 -47.57
N LYS A 387 35.64 52.48 -47.44
CA LYS A 387 34.71 52.58 -46.29
C LYS A 387 33.73 51.41 -46.23
N GLU A 388 33.20 50.97 -47.37
CA GLU A 388 32.33 49.80 -47.44
C GLU A 388 33.07 48.52 -47.03
N LEU A 389 34.33 48.36 -47.46
CA LEU A 389 35.18 47.25 -47.02
C LEU A 389 35.49 47.30 -45.52
N GLU A 390 35.76 48.47 -44.95
CA GLU A 390 35.98 48.64 -43.51
C GLU A 390 34.70 48.33 -42.71
N ALA A 391 33.55 48.89 -43.12
CA ALA A 391 32.26 48.63 -42.49
C ALA A 391 31.84 47.16 -42.62
N MET A 392 32.12 46.51 -43.76
CA MET A 392 31.85 45.09 -43.94
C MET A 392 32.79 44.22 -43.11
N ARG A 393 34.07 44.62 -42.92
CA ARG A 393 34.99 43.97 -41.96
C ARG A 393 34.49 44.09 -40.52
N GLU A 394 34.07 45.27 -40.09
CA GLU A 394 33.51 45.49 -38.74
C GLU A 394 32.26 44.62 -38.52
N ALA A 395 31.32 44.62 -39.48
CA ALA A 395 30.14 43.75 -39.43
C ALA A 395 30.53 42.26 -39.39
N HIS A 396 31.51 41.84 -40.20
CA HIS A 396 31.96 40.45 -40.24
C HIS A 396 32.68 40.03 -38.94
N GLN A 397 33.40 40.96 -38.29
CA GLN A 397 34.02 40.77 -36.98
C GLN A 397 32.96 40.64 -35.88
N MET A 398 31.93 41.51 -35.86
CA MET A 398 30.82 41.39 -34.92
C MET A 398 30.06 40.07 -35.07
N VAL A 399 29.86 39.58 -36.31
CA VAL A 399 29.28 38.25 -36.57
C VAL A 399 30.19 37.13 -36.05
N VAL A 400 31.50 37.21 -36.29
CA VAL A 400 32.47 36.22 -35.78
C VAL A 400 32.49 36.17 -34.25
N ASP A 401 32.48 37.31 -33.57
CA ASP A 401 32.51 37.34 -32.10
C ASP A 401 31.15 36.95 -31.48
N SER A 402 30.03 37.23 -32.15
CA SER A 402 28.71 36.69 -31.79
C SER A 402 28.68 35.16 -31.90
N LEU A 403 29.22 34.59 -33.00
CA LEU A 403 29.31 33.14 -33.20
C LEU A 403 30.26 32.47 -32.19
N LYS A 404 31.37 33.13 -31.81
CA LYS A 404 32.21 32.67 -30.69
C LYS A 404 31.40 32.62 -29.40
N LEU A 405 30.69 33.70 -29.05
CA LEU A 405 29.91 33.78 -27.81
C LEU A 405 28.82 32.71 -27.73
N GLN A 406 28.16 32.41 -28.85
CA GLN A 406 27.21 31.29 -28.97
C GLN A 406 27.91 29.93 -28.80
N THR A 407 29.08 29.73 -29.42
CA THR A 407 29.88 28.50 -29.31
C THR A 407 30.31 28.25 -27.85
N ASP A 408 30.81 29.29 -27.18
CA ASP A 408 31.16 29.31 -25.77
C ASP A 408 29.98 28.93 -24.87
N GLY A 409 28.78 29.45 -25.19
CA GLY A 409 27.53 29.12 -24.52
C GLY A 409 27.13 27.66 -24.68
N VAL A 410 27.19 27.13 -25.90
CA VAL A 410 26.92 25.72 -26.21
C VAL A 410 27.93 24.79 -25.53
N GLU A 411 29.22 25.13 -25.49
CA GLU A 411 30.23 24.32 -24.81
C GLU A 411 30.02 24.30 -23.28
N LYS A 412 29.65 25.44 -22.68
CA LYS A 412 29.27 25.51 -21.25
C LYS A 412 28.02 24.66 -20.96
N GLN A 413 27.00 24.69 -21.81
CA GLN A 413 25.83 23.81 -21.71
C GLN A 413 26.21 22.33 -21.87
N LEU A 414 27.05 21.99 -22.85
CA LEU A 414 27.51 20.62 -23.09
C LEU A 414 28.27 20.06 -21.87
N ASN A 415 29.14 20.86 -21.25
CA ASN A 415 29.89 20.47 -20.06
C ASN A 415 29.00 20.38 -18.80
N HIS A 416 27.98 21.23 -18.68
CA HIS A 416 26.94 21.10 -17.64
C HIS A 416 26.14 19.79 -17.79
N LEU A 417 25.67 19.48 -19.01
CA LEU A 417 24.97 18.23 -19.33
C LEU A 417 25.85 16.98 -19.13
N ARG A 418 27.15 17.05 -19.45
CA ARG A 418 28.13 15.99 -19.11
C ARG A 418 28.22 15.77 -17.61
N SER A 419 28.27 16.85 -16.81
CA SER A 419 28.30 16.76 -15.34
C SER A 419 27.03 16.09 -14.77
N ILE A 420 25.85 16.51 -15.24
CA ILE A 420 24.56 15.89 -14.87
C ILE A 420 24.55 14.41 -15.25
N ARG A 421 25.01 14.05 -16.47
CA ARG A 421 25.07 12.66 -16.93
C ARG A 421 25.97 11.80 -16.03
N ILE A 422 27.13 12.31 -15.62
CA ILE A 422 28.05 11.61 -14.71
C ILE A 422 27.41 11.43 -13.31
N ALA A 423 26.73 12.46 -12.79
CA ALA A 423 26.01 12.35 -11.52
C ALA A 423 24.89 11.30 -11.57
N LYS A 424 24.03 11.35 -12.61
CA LYS A 424 22.95 10.37 -12.81
C LYS A 424 23.45 8.96 -13.09
N GLN A 425 24.62 8.81 -13.71
CA GLN A 425 25.24 7.50 -13.87
C GLN A 425 25.73 6.93 -12.52
N LYS A 426 26.33 7.75 -11.64
CA LYS A 426 26.67 7.34 -10.27
C LYS A 426 25.44 6.97 -9.44
N GLU A 427 24.35 7.73 -9.53
CA GLU A 427 23.07 7.35 -8.90
C GLU A 427 22.56 5.98 -9.38
N ARG A 428 22.61 5.74 -10.69
CA ARG A 428 22.22 4.43 -11.28
C ARG A 428 23.11 3.29 -10.78
N GLU A 429 24.42 3.49 -10.71
CA GLU A 429 25.37 2.49 -10.22
C GLU A 429 25.14 2.19 -8.72
N GLN A 430 24.85 3.21 -7.91
CA GLN A 430 24.47 3.06 -6.51
C GLN A 430 23.14 2.32 -6.33
N LEU A 431 22.13 2.63 -7.16
CA LEU A 431 20.83 1.95 -7.16
C LEU A 431 20.95 0.48 -7.58
N LEU A 432 21.75 0.16 -8.59
CA LEU A 432 22.04 -1.24 -8.99
C LEU A 432 22.67 -2.03 -7.84
N LYS A 433 23.66 -1.45 -7.15
CA LYS A 433 24.31 -2.06 -5.98
C LYS A 433 23.32 -2.31 -4.84
N ASN A 434 22.41 -1.35 -4.58
CA ASN A 434 21.33 -1.52 -3.60
C ASN A 434 20.36 -2.64 -4.00
N ILE A 435 20.02 -2.76 -5.30
CA ILE A 435 19.15 -3.83 -5.82
C ILE A 435 19.82 -5.20 -5.69
N GLU A 436 21.12 -5.33 -5.94
CA GLU A 436 21.86 -6.58 -5.72
C GLU A 436 21.93 -6.96 -4.24
N GLN A 437 22.15 -5.98 -3.35
CA GLN A 437 22.13 -6.20 -1.91
C GLN A 437 20.73 -6.63 -1.41
N MET A 438 19.66 -6.01 -1.92
CA MET A 438 18.26 -6.41 -1.68
C MET A 438 17.95 -7.82 -2.21
N ARG A 439 18.46 -8.19 -3.38
CA ARG A 439 18.33 -9.56 -3.93
C ARG A 439 19.08 -10.59 -3.08
N SER A 440 20.26 -10.23 -2.57
CA SER A 440 21.06 -11.07 -1.66
C SER A 440 20.34 -11.30 -0.32
N THR A 441 19.86 -10.26 0.34
CA THR A 441 19.10 -10.40 1.59
C THR A 441 17.80 -11.17 1.38
N THR A 442 17.06 -10.89 0.31
CA THR A 442 15.83 -11.64 -0.05
C THR A 442 16.12 -13.13 -0.26
N LYS A 443 17.18 -13.47 -1.00
CA LYS A 443 17.59 -14.87 -1.22
C LYS A 443 17.94 -15.57 0.10
N ASN A 444 18.67 -14.89 1.00
CA ASN A 444 19.04 -15.43 2.30
C ASN A 444 17.81 -15.63 3.21
N SER A 445 16.87 -14.69 3.21
CA SER A 445 15.58 -14.82 3.92
C SER A 445 14.75 -16.00 3.40
N ILE A 446 14.68 -16.20 2.07
CA ILE A 446 14.00 -17.37 1.46
C ILE A 446 14.66 -18.68 1.91
N ILE A 447 15.99 -18.74 1.96
CA ILE A 447 16.72 -19.93 2.45
C ILE A 447 16.40 -20.19 3.93
N GLN A 448 16.32 -19.15 4.77
CA GLN A 448 15.92 -19.29 6.17
C GLN A 448 14.47 -19.77 6.33
N TYR A 449 13.53 -19.17 5.60
CA TYR A 449 12.12 -19.58 5.63
C TYR A 449 11.93 -21.02 5.13
N ASN A 450 12.59 -21.43 4.05
CA ASN A 450 12.51 -22.81 3.56
C ASN A 450 13.08 -23.80 4.58
N ARG A 451 14.14 -23.44 5.31
CA ARG A 451 14.70 -24.27 6.39
C ARG A 451 13.75 -24.38 7.58
N PHE A 452 13.11 -23.28 7.97
CA PHE A 452 12.09 -23.27 9.03
C PHE A 452 10.83 -24.06 8.65
N ILE A 453 10.38 -23.97 7.39
CA ILE A 453 9.27 -24.76 6.85
C ILE A 453 9.63 -26.25 6.92
N LEU A 454 10.81 -26.66 6.43
CA LEU A 454 11.28 -28.05 6.52
C LEU A 454 11.29 -28.59 7.96
N GLN A 455 11.83 -27.81 8.92
CA GLN A 455 11.82 -28.17 10.35
C GLN A 455 10.41 -28.24 10.95
N THR A 456 9.50 -27.39 10.48
CA THR A 456 8.09 -27.41 10.90
C THR A 456 7.38 -28.64 10.33
N THR A 457 7.60 -28.97 9.05
CA THR A 457 7.01 -30.14 8.39
C THR A 457 7.51 -31.44 9.01
N THR A 458 8.81 -31.60 9.31
CA THR A 458 9.29 -32.80 10.01
C THR A 458 8.65 -32.92 11.39
N LYS A 459 8.55 -31.82 12.15
CA LYS A 459 7.92 -31.84 13.48
C LYS A 459 6.42 -32.08 13.44
N VAL A 460 5.71 -31.64 12.40
CA VAL A 460 4.30 -31.97 12.14
C VAL A 460 4.16 -33.46 11.82
N ASN A 461 5.08 -34.05 11.05
CA ASN A 461 5.07 -35.49 10.77
C ASN A 461 5.33 -36.30 12.05
N GLU A 462 6.34 -35.94 12.86
CA GLU A 462 6.60 -36.56 14.18
C GLU A 462 5.37 -36.51 15.10
N LEU A 463 4.65 -35.38 15.12
CA LEU A 463 3.43 -35.22 15.92
C LEU A 463 2.25 -36.01 15.34
N SER A 464 2.18 -36.16 14.01
CA SER A 464 1.17 -36.99 13.33
C SER A 464 1.40 -38.48 13.62
N GLU A 465 2.65 -38.96 13.57
CA GLU A 465 3.02 -40.33 13.94
C GLU A 465 2.72 -40.60 15.43
N LYS A 466 3.08 -39.68 16.33
CA LYS A 466 2.70 -39.79 17.75
C LYS A 466 1.19 -39.80 17.94
N LYS A 467 0.43 -39.03 17.16
CA LYS A 467 -1.04 -39.07 17.18
C LYS A 467 -1.56 -40.43 16.70
N THR A 468 -1.04 -41.01 15.62
CA THR A 468 -1.53 -42.31 15.11
C THR A 468 -1.17 -43.47 16.03
N ILE A 469 -0.12 -43.35 16.84
CA ILE A 469 0.16 -44.26 17.96
C ILE A 469 -0.87 -44.05 19.08
N LEU A 470 -1.07 -42.81 19.56
CA LEU A 470 -2.02 -42.53 20.64
C LEU A 470 -3.48 -42.89 20.27
N ASP A 471 -3.91 -42.61 19.03
CA ASP A 471 -5.21 -42.98 18.45
C ASP A 471 -5.38 -44.52 18.32
N ARG A 472 -4.29 -45.29 18.42
CA ARG A 472 -4.29 -46.75 18.44
C ARG A 472 -4.36 -47.26 19.89
N ASP A 473 -3.44 -46.81 20.73
CA ASP A 473 -3.34 -47.22 22.14
C ASP A 473 -4.68 -46.97 22.85
N LEU A 474 -5.29 -45.80 22.63
CA LEU A 474 -6.58 -45.42 23.20
C LEU A 474 -7.73 -46.31 22.68
N ARG A 475 -7.65 -46.92 21.49
CA ARG A 475 -8.62 -47.93 21.03
C ARG A 475 -8.39 -49.28 21.69
N GLU A 476 -7.14 -49.67 21.90
CA GLU A 476 -6.78 -50.91 22.58
C GLU A 476 -7.19 -50.84 24.07
N GLU A 477 -7.05 -49.68 24.72
CA GLU A 477 -7.63 -49.40 26.04
C GLU A 477 -9.17 -49.39 26.02
N GLN A 478 -9.82 -48.72 25.05
CA GLN A 478 -11.28 -48.70 24.94
C GLN A 478 -11.87 -50.12 24.77
N LEU A 479 -11.18 -51.01 24.05
CA LEU A 479 -11.56 -52.42 23.92
C LEU A 479 -11.42 -53.18 25.24
N GLN A 480 -10.35 -52.95 26.01
CA GLN A 480 -10.19 -53.52 27.36
C GLN A 480 -11.28 -53.03 28.32
N VAL A 481 -11.61 -51.74 28.30
CA VAL A 481 -12.69 -51.16 29.12
C VAL A 481 -14.04 -51.83 28.81
N ASN A 482 -14.35 -52.06 27.53
CA ASN A 482 -15.58 -52.74 27.13
C ASN A 482 -15.61 -54.21 27.60
N ASP A 483 -14.50 -54.94 27.47
CA ASP A 483 -14.36 -56.33 27.95
C ASP A 483 -14.49 -56.42 29.50
N PHE A 484 -13.92 -55.46 30.25
CA PHE A 484 -14.14 -55.36 31.69
C PHE A 484 -15.59 -54.99 32.07
N ASP A 485 -16.24 -54.11 31.32
CA ASP A 485 -17.62 -53.70 31.58
C ASP A 485 -18.62 -54.82 31.26
N ASP A 486 -18.37 -55.64 30.23
CA ASP A 486 -19.13 -56.86 29.95
C ASP A 486 -18.90 -57.96 30.99
N LYS A 487 -17.66 -58.15 31.47
CA LYS A 487 -17.36 -59.02 32.63
C LYS A 487 -18.03 -58.54 33.91
N LEU A 488 -18.16 -57.22 34.11
CA LEU A 488 -18.92 -56.66 35.23
C LEU A 488 -20.43 -56.86 35.08
N LYS A 489 -20.97 -56.90 33.86
CA LYS A 489 -22.38 -57.27 33.60
C LYS A 489 -22.61 -58.74 33.93
N THR A 490 -21.75 -59.65 33.48
CA THR A 490 -21.90 -61.09 33.78
C THR A 490 -21.79 -61.37 35.28
N LEU A 491 -20.79 -60.82 35.97
CA LEU A 491 -20.68 -60.96 37.44
C LEU A 491 -21.90 -60.38 38.18
N LYS A 492 -22.47 -59.25 37.72
CA LYS A 492 -23.70 -58.68 38.31
C LYS A 492 -24.90 -59.59 38.11
N THR A 493 -25.06 -60.22 36.94
CA THR A 493 -26.12 -61.21 36.72
C THR A 493 -25.91 -62.47 37.55
N GLU A 494 -24.69 -63.01 37.61
CA GLU A 494 -24.36 -64.19 38.43
C GLU A 494 -24.60 -63.94 39.93
N TYR A 495 -24.21 -62.77 40.43
CA TYR A 495 -24.48 -62.36 41.81
C TYR A 495 -25.98 -62.17 42.08
N SER A 496 -26.73 -61.60 41.14
CA SER A 496 -28.18 -61.46 41.24
C SER A 496 -28.88 -62.82 41.29
N ASP A 497 -28.51 -63.74 40.40
CA ASP A 497 -29.02 -65.11 40.37
C ASP A 497 -28.67 -65.87 41.65
N MET A 498 -27.43 -65.75 42.12
CA MET A 498 -26.98 -66.36 43.37
C MET A 498 -27.76 -65.81 44.58
N LYS A 499 -27.99 -64.49 44.62
CA LYS A 499 -28.80 -63.85 45.66
C LYS A 499 -30.23 -64.38 45.64
N VAL A 500 -30.89 -64.43 44.49
CA VAL A 500 -32.27 -64.96 44.35
C VAL A 500 -32.35 -66.42 44.78
N ARG A 501 -31.35 -67.25 44.45
CA ARG A 501 -31.28 -68.66 44.90
C ARG A 501 -31.14 -68.76 46.43
N PHE A 502 -30.36 -67.89 47.07
CA PHE A 502 -30.25 -67.86 48.53
C PHE A 502 -31.53 -67.35 49.20
N GLU A 503 -32.18 -66.32 48.67
CA GLU A 503 -33.48 -65.83 49.18
C GLU A 503 -34.55 -66.94 49.08
N GLN A 504 -34.62 -67.68 47.97
CA GLN A 504 -35.49 -68.85 47.81
C GLN A 504 -35.15 -69.99 48.78
N ALA A 505 -33.87 -70.29 48.98
CA ALA A 505 -33.43 -71.34 49.91
C ALA A 505 -33.74 -70.99 51.39
N ILE A 506 -33.59 -69.71 51.77
CA ILE A 506 -33.98 -69.20 53.09
C ILE A 506 -35.49 -69.35 53.26
N GLN A 507 -36.30 -68.90 52.29
CA GLN A 507 -37.77 -69.03 52.37
C GLN A 507 -38.22 -70.49 52.52
N GLN A 508 -37.61 -71.44 51.77
CA GLN A 508 -37.91 -72.86 51.90
C GLN A 508 -37.55 -73.42 53.29
N LEU A 509 -36.45 -72.95 53.89
CA LEU A 509 -36.07 -73.32 55.26
C LEU A 509 -36.99 -72.70 56.32
N GLU A 510 -37.46 -71.47 56.13
CA GLU A 510 -38.44 -70.81 56.99
C GLU A 510 -39.82 -71.48 56.93
N GLU A 511 -40.30 -71.85 55.73
CA GLU A 511 -41.52 -72.62 55.53
C GLU A 511 -41.42 -74.02 56.17
N SER A 512 -40.31 -74.73 55.96
CA SER A 512 -40.03 -76.03 56.58
C SER A 512 -39.98 -75.93 58.12
N THR A 513 -39.29 -74.91 58.65
CA THR A 513 -39.23 -74.63 60.09
C THR A 513 -40.61 -74.33 60.66
N SER A 514 -41.43 -73.56 59.95
CA SER A 514 -42.81 -73.25 60.34
C SER A 514 -43.70 -74.51 60.36
N GLN A 515 -43.55 -75.40 59.38
CA GLN A 515 -44.24 -76.70 59.36
C GLN A 515 -43.79 -77.61 60.52
N LEU A 516 -42.49 -77.62 60.85
CA LEU A 516 -41.95 -78.35 62.00
C LEU A 516 -42.47 -77.80 63.33
N ILE A 517 -42.56 -76.47 63.50
CA ILE A 517 -43.15 -75.83 64.69
C ILE A 517 -44.63 -76.23 64.83
N LEU A 518 -45.42 -76.16 63.74
CA LEU A 518 -46.82 -76.60 63.74
C LEU A 518 -46.98 -78.11 64.03
N SER A 519 -46.01 -78.93 63.63
CA SER A 519 -45.96 -80.36 63.97
C SER A 519 -45.64 -80.59 65.45
N ILE A 520 -44.66 -79.84 65.99
CA ILE A 520 -44.31 -79.85 67.42
C ILE A 520 -45.50 -79.43 68.27
N ASP A 521 -46.22 -78.36 67.92
CA ASP A 521 -47.40 -77.91 68.67
C ASP A 521 -48.58 -78.89 68.57
N LYS A 522 -48.80 -79.52 67.42
CA LYS A 522 -49.78 -80.62 67.30
C LYS A 522 -49.42 -81.81 68.20
N ASN A 523 -48.15 -82.20 68.23
CA ASN A 523 -47.69 -83.29 69.09
C ASN A 523 -47.73 -82.90 70.58
N ARG A 524 -47.43 -81.65 70.92
CA ARG A 524 -47.53 -81.09 72.28
C ARG A 524 -48.97 -81.10 72.79
N LYS A 525 -49.94 -80.73 71.94
CA LYS A 525 -51.37 -80.86 72.25
C LYS A 525 -51.78 -82.32 72.45
N ARG A 526 -51.39 -83.23 71.55
CA ARG A 526 -51.63 -84.68 71.72
C ARG A 526 -51.05 -85.22 73.04
N VAL A 527 -49.84 -84.81 73.42
CA VAL A 527 -49.24 -85.19 74.71
C VAL A 527 -50.05 -84.64 75.88
N GLN A 528 -50.48 -83.36 75.84
CA GLN A 528 -51.34 -82.78 76.87
C GLN A 528 -52.72 -83.47 76.97
N GLU A 529 -53.28 -83.92 75.84
CA GLU A 529 -54.52 -84.69 75.77
C GLU A 529 -54.36 -86.13 76.31
N THR A 530 -53.21 -86.79 76.09
CA THR A 530 -52.94 -88.13 76.63
C THR A 530 -52.42 -88.14 78.07
N GLN A 531 -51.83 -87.04 78.55
CA GLN A 531 -51.30 -86.90 79.92
C GLN A 531 -52.32 -87.27 81.02
N PRO A 532 -53.57 -86.77 81.04
CA PRO A 532 -54.55 -87.17 82.06
C PRO A 532 -54.94 -88.64 81.95
N GLY A 533 -55.00 -89.22 80.74
CA GLY A 533 -55.24 -90.65 80.54
C GLY A 533 -54.11 -91.52 81.07
N TYR A 534 -52.86 -91.10 80.89
CA TYR A 534 -51.69 -91.76 81.47
C TYR A 534 -51.67 -91.66 83.00
N ASN A 535 -51.97 -90.48 83.56
CA ASN A 535 -52.05 -90.29 85.01
C ASN A 535 -53.15 -91.17 85.64
N LEU A 536 -54.33 -91.28 85.00
CA LEU A 536 -55.39 -92.20 85.43
C LEU A 536 -54.94 -93.66 85.37
N LEU A 537 -54.19 -94.06 84.32
CA LEU A 537 -53.64 -95.40 84.21
C LEU A 537 -52.57 -95.69 85.28
N CYS A 538 -51.78 -94.70 85.67
CA CYS A 538 -50.88 -94.79 86.83
C CYS A 538 -51.65 -94.95 88.14
N GLU A 539 -52.72 -94.17 88.37
CA GLU A 539 -53.58 -94.35 89.54
C GLU A 539 -54.24 -95.74 89.58
N GLU A 540 -54.70 -96.27 88.44
CA GLU A 540 -55.21 -97.64 88.36
C GLU A 540 -54.11 -98.67 88.63
N PHE A 541 -52.90 -98.47 88.11
CA PHE A 541 -51.76 -99.34 88.39
C PHE A 541 -51.35 -99.32 89.86
N GLU A 542 -51.36 -98.17 90.54
CA GLU A 542 -51.13 -98.05 91.97
C GLU A 542 -52.24 -98.71 92.79
N LYS A 543 -53.51 -98.54 92.41
CA LYS A 543 -54.66 -99.21 93.05
C LYS A 543 -54.58 -100.74 92.89
N VAL A 544 -54.24 -101.23 91.69
CA VAL A 544 -54.04 -102.67 91.42
C VAL A 544 -52.82 -103.21 92.17
N THR A 545 -51.73 -102.45 92.27
CA THR A 545 -50.53 -102.83 93.03
C THR A 545 -50.84 -102.91 94.53
N SER A 546 -51.61 -101.95 95.07
CA SER A 546 -52.08 -101.96 96.45
C SER A 546 -52.98 -103.18 96.76
N ILE A 547 -53.90 -103.51 95.84
CA ILE A 547 -54.73 -104.73 95.94
C ILE A 547 -53.87 -106.00 95.85
N TYR A 548 -52.82 -106.00 95.03
CA TYR A 548 -51.87 -107.12 94.93
C TYR A 548 -51.06 -107.30 96.21
N GLU A 549 -50.52 -106.23 96.79
CA GLU A 549 -49.82 -106.27 98.09
C GLU A 549 -50.77 -106.77 99.20
N ALA A 550 -51.99 -106.23 99.31
CA ALA A 550 -52.96 -106.64 100.33
C ALA A 550 -53.42 -108.11 100.17
N THR A 551 -53.59 -108.60 98.94
CA THR A 551 -53.92 -110.01 98.68
C THR A 551 -52.72 -110.94 98.91
N LYS A 552 -51.50 -110.48 98.65
CA LYS A 552 -50.23 -111.16 99.01
C LYS A 552 -50.05 -111.26 100.53
N GLU A 553 -50.35 -110.20 101.29
CA GLU A 553 -50.36 -110.25 102.77
C GLU A 553 -51.42 -111.22 103.30
N SER A 554 -52.66 -111.15 102.79
CA SER A 554 -53.73 -112.10 103.11
C SER A 554 -53.35 -113.57 102.78
N MET A 555 -52.61 -113.79 101.70
CA MET A 555 -52.10 -115.12 101.32
C MET A 555 -50.95 -115.61 102.23
N ILE A 556 -50.12 -114.69 102.74
CA ILE A 556 -49.11 -114.98 103.77
C ILE A 556 -49.81 -115.32 105.10
N GLU A 557 -50.85 -114.58 105.48
CA GLU A 557 -51.59 -114.80 106.72
C GLU A 557 -52.39 -116.11 106.70
N THR A 558 -53.01 -116.45 105.56
CA THR A 558 -53.67 -117.76 105.38
C THR A 558 -52.67 -118.91 105.27
N LYS A 559 -51.45 -118.71 104.76
CA LYS A 559 -50.36 -119.70 104.93
C LYS A 559 -50.00 -119.90 106.40
N ARG A 560 -49.87 -118.81 107.18
CA ARG A 560 -49.57 -118.86 108.62
C ARG A 560 -50.62 -119.67 109.39
N LYS A 561 -51.90 -119.36 109.16
CA LYS A 561 -53.06 -120.08 109.73
C LYS A 561 -53.18 -121.53 109.24
N LYS A 562 -52.59 -121.89 108.09
CA LYS A 562 -52.49 -123.29 107.62
C LYS A 562 -51.34 -124.06 108.26
N GLN A 563 -50.28 -123.37 108.69
CA GLN A 563 -49.16 -123.96 109.42
C GLN A 563 -49.59 -124.35 110.85
N GLU A 564 -50.34 -123.48 111.52
CA GLU A 564 -50.90 -123.69 112.88
C GLU A 564 -51.94 -124.82 112.96
N PHE A 565 -52.40 -125.34 111.81
CA PHE A 565 -53.36 -126.45 111.69
C PHE A 565 -52.70 -127.81 111.35
N VAL A 566 -51.37 -127.90 111.44
CA VAL A 566 -50.61 -129.16 111.24
C VAL A 566 -49.98 -129.65 112.56
N ASP A 567 -49.82 -128.78 113.56
CA ASP A 567 -49.27 -129.10 114.88
C ASP A 567 -50.38 -129.36 115.95
N LYS A 568 -51.58 -129.80 115.52
CA LYS A 568 -52.70 -130.29 116.35
C LYS A 568 -53.52 -131.34 115.62
#